data_AF-A0A1A6G2L5-F1
#
_entry.id   AF-A0A1A6G2L5-F1
#
_cell.length_a   1.000
_cell.length_b   1.000
_cell.length_c   1.000
_cell.angle_alpha   90.00
_cell.angle_beta   90.00
_cell.angle_gamma   90.00
#
_symmetry.space_group_name_H-M   'P 1'
#
loop_
_entity.id
_entity.type
_entity.pdbx_description
1 polymer ?
#
loop_
_entity_poly.entity_id
_entity_poly.type
_entity_poly.pdbx_seq_one_letter_code
_entity_poly.pdbx_strand_id
1 'polypeptide(L)'
;LAWFSRPAAAGEQPEEEDAADEAEAEIIQLLKRAKLSIMKDEPEAAELILHDALRLAYQSDNKKAISYTYDLMANLAFIRGQLENAEQLFKATMSYLLGGGMKQEDNAIIEISLKLASIYAAQNK
;
A
#
# COMPACT_ATOMS: atom_id res chain seq x y z
N LEU A 1 8.68 -29.35 50.72
CA LEU A 1 7.37 -29.27 50.06
C LEU A 1 7.14 -27.81 49.64
N ALA A 2 7.25 -27.51 48.35
CA ALA A 2 6.52 -26.44 47.64
C ALA A 2 7.11 -26.27 46.23
N TRP A 3 6.71 -27.15 45.31
CA TRP A 3 6.74 -26.85 43.88
C TRP A 3 5.65 -25.79 43.67
N PHE A 4 6.04 -24.54 43.47
CA PHE A 4 5.11 -23.53 42.94
C PHE A 4 4.99 -23.76 41.44
N SER A 5 3.91 -24.42 41.03
CA SER A 5 3.46 -24.48 39.65
C SER A 5 3.20 -23.05 39.16
N ARG A 6 4.00 -22.60 38.19
CA ARG A 6 3.65 -21.47 37.34
C ARG A 6 2.91 -22.05 36.13
N PRO A 7 1.66 -21.66 35.84
CA PRO A 7 1.01 -22.15 34.64
C PRO A 7 1.76 -21.58 33.43
N ALA A 8 2.05 -22.48 32.49
CA ALA A 8 2.55 -22.16 31.18
C ALA A 8 1.53 -21.28 30.44
N ALA A 9 2.07 -20.37 29.62
CA ALA A 9 1.35 -19.61 28.62
C ALA A 9 0.46 -20.52 27.76
N ALA A 10 -0.78 -20.10 27.51
CA ALA A 10 -1.60 -20.58 26.40
C ALA A 10 -2.78 -19.63 26.15
N GLY A 11 -2.77 -18.97 24.98
CA GLY A 11 -3.98 -18.85 24.16
C GLY A 11 -4.75 -17.53 24.15
N GLU A 12 -4.19 -16.47 23.56
CA GLU A 12 -4.97 -15.34 23.01
C GLU A 12 -4.51 -14.87 21.61
N GLN A 13 -3.45 -15.46 21.03
CA GLN A 13 -2.87 -15.04 19.74
C GLN A 13 -3.49 -15.61 18.43
N PRO A 14 -4.25 -16.72 18.38
CA PRO A 14 -4.73 -17.27 17.10
C PRO A 14 -5.75 -16.37 16.38
N GLU A 15 -6.67 -15.75 17.13
CA GLU A 15 -7.79 -15.02 16.54
C GLU A 15 -7.35 -13.71 15.86
N GLU A 16 -6.32 -13.03 16.39
CA GLU A 16 -5.78 -11.81 15.80
C GLU A 16 -4.95 -12.11 14.53
N GLU A 17 -4.17 -13.20 14.52
CA GLU A 17 -3.43 -13.63 13.33
C GLU A 17 -4.38 -14.08 12.21
N ASP A 18 -5.40 -14.86 12.54
CA ASP A 18 -6.43 -15.29 11.56
C ASP A 18 -7.16 -14.08 10.95
N ALA A 19 -7.51 -13.08 11.76
CA ALA A 19 -8.16 -11.86 11.27
C ALA A 19 -7.23 -11.00 10.40
N ALA A 20 -5.93 -10.93 10.74
CA ALA A 20 -4.94 -10.23 9.93
C ALA A 20 -4.72 -10.90 8.57
N ASP A 21 -4.68 -12.24 8.54
CA ASP A 21 -4.56 -13.04 7.31
C ASP A 21 -5.81 -12.89 6.43
N GLU A 22 -7.00 -12.90 7.02
CA GLU A 22 -8.26 -12.67 6.29
C GLU A 22 -8.29 -11.25 5.69
N ALA A 23 -7.89 -10.24 6.45
CA ALA A 23 -7.79 -8.87 5.96
C ALA A 23 -6.75 -8.73 4.83
N GLU A 24 -5.59 -9.39 4.94
CA GLU A 24 -4.59 -9.39 3.87
C GLU A 24 -5.14 -10.05 2.60
N ALA A 25 -5.84 -11.18 2.72
CA ALA A 25 -6.47 -11.86 1.58
C ALA A 25 -7.50 -10.97 0.88
N GLU A 26 -8.34 -10.26 1.64
CA GLU A 26 -9.32 -9.32 1.10
C GLU A 26 -8.65 -8.13 0.40
N ILE A 27 -7.62 -7.54 1.01
CA ILE A 27 -6.81 -6.48 0.40
C ILE A 27 -6.25 -6.96 -0.94
N ILE A 28 -5.67 -8.15 -1.00
CA ILE A 28 -5.11 -8.72 -2.24
C ILE A 28 -6.20 -8.85 -3.32
N GLN A 29 -7.42 -9.25 -2.96
CA GLN A 29 -8.53 -9.32 -3.91
C GLN A 29 -8.95 -7.93 -4.43
N LEU A 30 -9.04 -6.94 -3.55
CA LEU A 30 -9.32 -5.55 -3.93
C LEU A 30 -8.25 -5.02 -4.90
N LEU A 31 -6.96 -5.20 -4.58
CA LEU A 31 -5.86 -4.76 -5.44
C LEU A 31 -5.88 -5.43 -6.82
N LYS A 32 -6.20 -6.72 -6.89
CA LYS A 32 -6.38 -7.44 -8.17
C LYS A 32 -7.54 -6.86 -8.98
N ARG A 33 -8.68 -6.57 -8.34
CA ARG A 33 -9.85 -5.96 -8.99
C ARG A 33 -9.57 -4.54 -9.47
N ALA A 34 -8.86 -3.74 -8.68
CA ALA A 34 -8.44 -2.40 -9.09
C ALA A 34 -7.57 -2.46 -10.34
N LYS A 35 -6.54 -3.31 -10.35
CA LYS A 35 -5.70 -3.52 -11.54
C LYS A 35 -6.49 -3.97 -12.76
N LEU A 36 -7.43 -4.91 -12.59
CA LEU A 36 -8.29 -5.34 -13.69
C LEU A 36 -9.14 -4.19 -14.23
N SER A 37 -9.65 -3.31 -13.36
CA SER A 37 -10.42 -2.12 -13.76
C SER A 37 -9.54 -1.14 -14.54
N ILE A 38 -8.29 -0.92 -14.11
CA ILE A 38 -7.30 -0.13 -14.87
C ILE A 38 -7.07 -0.74 -16.26
N MET A 39 -6.89 -2.07 -16.35
CA MET A 39 -6.69 -2.76 -17.63
C MET A 39 -7.90 -2.69 -18.57
N LYS A 40 -9.10 -2.45 -18.02
CA LYS A 40 -10.35 -2.29 -18.77
C LYS A 40 -10.65 -0.84 -19.15
N ASP A 41 -9.76 0.10 -18.84
CA ASP A 41 -9.99 1.54 -19.02
C ASP A 41 -11.19 2.05 -18.19
N GLU A 42 -11.34 1.51 -16.96
CA GLU A 42 -12.36 1.90 -15.97
C GLU A 42 -11.69 2.60 -14.75
N PRO A 43 -11.07 3.79 -14.92
CA PRO A 43 -10.24 4.39 -13.89
C PRO A 43 -11.01 4.85 -12.65
N GLU A 44 -12.26 5.31 -12.78
CA GLU A 44 -13.08 5.72 -11.63
C GLU A 44 -13.43 4.51 -10.75
N ALA A 45 -13.71 3.36 -11.36
CA ALA A 45 -13.95 2.13 -10.61
C ALA A 45 -12.67 1.66 -9.90
N ALA A 46 -11.51 1.75 -10.58
CA ALA A 46 -10.23 1.43 -9.97
C ALA A 46 -9.94 2.33 -8.76
N GLU A 47 -10.18 3.63 -8.86
CA GLU A 47 -9.95 4.61 -7.80
C GLU A 47 -10.77 4.29 -6.54
N LEU A 48 -12.06 3.98 -6.69
CA LEU A 48 -12.91 3.58 -5.57
C LEU A 48 -12.41 2.30 -4.89
N ILE A 49 -12.03 1.29 -5.68
CA ILE A 49 -11.51 0.01 -5.14
C ILE A 49 -10.18 0.22 -4.40
N LEU A 50 -9.31 1.10 -4.90
CA LEU A 50 -8.04 1.41 -4.24
C LEU A 50 -8.26 2.14 -2.91
N HIS A 51 -9.26 3.02 -2.82
CA HIS A 51 -9.63 3.63 -1.54
C HIS A 51 -10.16 2.61 -0.52
N ASP A 52 -10.95 1.63 -0.97
CA ASP A 52 -11.39 0.53 -0.11
C ASP A 52 -10.21 -0.32 0.38
N ALA A 53 -9.28 -0.68 -0.52
CA ALA A 53 -8.08 -1.43 -0.16
C ALA A 53 -7.21 -0.67 0.85
N LEU A 54 -7.04 0.64 0.66
CA LEU A 54 -6.24 1.48 1.55
C LEU A 54 -6.86 1.57 2.94
N ARG A 55 -8.20 1.75 3.01
CA ARG A 55 -8.93 1.77 4.28
C ARG A 55 -8.73 0.47 5.05
N LEU A 56 -8.89 -0.68 4.39
CA LEU A 56 -8.70 -1.98 5.04
C LEU A 56 -7.24 -2.18 5.47
N ALA A 57 -6.27 -1.77 4.65
CA ALA A 57 -4.84 -1.83 4.99
C ALA A 57 -4.48 -1.01 6.24
N TYR A 58 -5.11 0.16 6.45
CA TYR A 58 -4.95 0.92 7.69
C TYR A 58 -5.63 0.25 8.88
N GLN A 59 -6.81 -0.36 8.68
CA GLN A 59 -7.53 -1.05 9.74
C GLN A 59 -6.79 -2.29 10.26
N SER A 60 -6.03 -2.97 9.41
CA SER A 60 -5.24 -4.16 9.76
C SER A 60 -3.76 -3.87 10.07
N ASP A 61 -3.35 -2.59 10.16
CA ASP A 61 -1.94 -2.16 10.26
C ASP A 61 -1.00 -2.83 9.23
N ASN A 62 -1.51 -3.17 8.05
CA ASN A 62 -0.73 -3.80 7.00
C ASN A 62 0.09 -2.76 6.23
N LYS A 63 1.27 -2.44 6.75
CA LYS A 63 2.18 -1.42 6.22
C LYS A 63 2.61 -1.65 4.77
N LYS A 64 2.77 -2.92 4.39
CA LYS A 64 3.11 -3.31 3.01
C LYS A 64 1.95 -2.98 2.07
N ALA A 65 0.73 -3.34 2.45
CA ALA A 65 -0.46 -3.02 1.70
C ALA A 65 -0.72 -1.50 1.59
N ILE A 66 -0.47 -0.73 2.65
CA ILE A 66 -0.56 0.74 2.62
C ILE A 66 0.36 1.30 1.53
N SER A 67 1.65 0.94 1.59
CA SER A 67 2.66 1.40 0.61
C SER A 67 2.28 1.03 -0.83
N TYR A 68 1.84 -0.22 -1.01
CA TYR A 68 1.49 -0.76 -2.31
C TYR A 68 0.27 -0.09 -2.91
N THR A 69 -0.73 0.20 -2.07
CA THR A 69 -1.97 0.86 -2.51
C THR A 69 -1.68 2.31 -2.91
N TYR A 70 -0.84 3.03 -2.16
CA TYR A 70 -0.40 4.36 -2.56
C TYR A 70 0.34 4.38 -3.91
N ASP A 71 1.23 3.41 -4.17
CA ASP A 71 1.89 3.30 -5.49
C ASP A 71 0.88 3.10 -6.62
N LEU A 72 -0.11 2.21 -6.45
CA LEU A 72 -1.15 2.01 -7.46
C LEU A 72 -2.00 3.26 -7.69
N MET A 73 -2.38 3.98 -6.62
CA MET A 73 -3.12 5.24 -6.74
C MET A 73 -2.29 6.31 -7.46
N ALA A 74 -0.99 6.42 -7.16
CA ALA A 74 -0.09 7.35 -7.83
C ALA A 74 0.03 7.02 -9.33
N ASN A 75 0.20 5.74 -9.66
CA ASN A 75 0.26 5.28 -11.05
C ASN A 75 -1.05 5.55 -11.79
N LEU A 76 -2.21 5.33 -11.15
CA LEU A 76 -3.52 5.64 -11.73
C LEU A 76 -3.69 7.14 -12.01
N ALA A 77 -3.32 7.99 -11.06
CA ALA A 77 -3.35 9.44 -11.25
C ALA A 77 -2.41 9.87 -12.39
N PHE A 78 -1.22 9.26 -12.46
CA PHE A 78 -0.23 9.55 -13.49
C PHE A 78 -0.73 9.23 -14.90
N ILE A 79 -1.29 8.03 -15.13
CA ILE A 79 -1.83 7.66 -16.45
C ILE A 79 -3.05 8.49 -16.86
N ARG A 80 -3.80 9.04 -15.90
CA ARG A 80 -4.92 9.96 -16.15
C ARG A 80 -4.48 11.42 -16.39
N GLY A 81 -3.18 11.69 -16.37
CA GLY A 81 -2.65 13.06 -16.51
C GLY A 81 -2.92 13.96 -15.31
N GLN A 82 -3.30 13.41 -14.16
CA GLN A 82 -3.52 14.15 -12.91
C GLN A 82 -2.17 14.38 -12.21
N LEU A 83 -1.30 15.15 -12.85
CA LEU A 83 0.12 15.22 -12.49
C LEU A 83 0.36 15.73 -11.07
N GLU A 84 -0.40 16.73 -10.61
CA GLU A 84 -0.30 17.24 -9.24
C GLU A 84 -0.67 16.18 -8.20
N ASN A 85 -1.72 15.39 -8.45
CA ASN A 85 -2.14 14.33 -7.55
C ASN A 85 -1.13 13.17 -7.57
N ALA A 86 -0.65 12.80 -8.75
CA ALA A 86 0.38 11.78 -8.91
C ALA A 86 1.66 12.16 -8.15
N GLU A 87 2.10 13.41 -8.24
CA GLU A 87 3.27 13.93 -7.52
C GLU A 87 3.13 13.76 -6.00
N GLN A 88 1.98 14.18 -5.45
CA GLN A 88 1.70 14.07 -4.01
C GLN A 88 1.70 12.61 -3.55
N LEU A 89 1.04 11.73 -4.32
CA LEU A 89 0.95 10.30 -3.98
C LEU A 89 2.32 9.63 -4.10
N PHE A 90 3.11 9.89 -5.14
CA PHE A 90 4.48 9.35 -5.26
C PHE A 90 5.39 9.81 -4.12
N LYS A 91 5.29 11.07 -3.69
CA LYS A 91 6.01 11.57 -2.50
C LYS A 91 5.59 10.84 -1.24
N ALA A 92 4.29 10.59 -1.05
CA ALA A 92 3.78 9.83 0.09
C ALA A 92 4.28 8.38 0.07
N THR A 93 4.21 7.69 -1.08
CA THR A 93 4.75 6.34 -1.26
C THR A 93 6.23 6.28 -0.90
N MET A 94 7.04 7.18 -1.46
CA MET A 94 8.48 7.22 -1.20
C MET A 94 8.79 7.50 0.27
N SER A 95 8.08 8.45 0.90
CA SER A 95 8.25 8.75 2.32
C SER A 95 7.93 7.53 3.19
N TYR A 96 6.90 6.77 2.85
CA TYR A 96 6.52 5.57 3.60
C TYR A 96 7.55 4.45 3.43
N LEU A 97 8.02 4.20 2.21
CA LEU A 97 9.02 3.17 1.91
C LEU A 97 10.35 3.46 2.62
N LEU A 98 10.84 4.70 2.54
CA LEU A 98 12.07 5.11 3.23
C LEU A 98 11.92 5.07 4.75
N GLY A 99 10.77 5.52 5.27
CA GLY A 99 10.44 5.41 6.71
C GLY A 99 10.35 3.96 7.19
N GLY A 100 10.00 3.03 6.28
CA GLY A 100 10.00 1.58 6.51
C GLY A 100 11.37 0.91 6.35
N GLY A 101 12.44 1.67 6.09
CA GLY A 101 13.81 1.16 6.01
C GLY A 101 14.27 0.74 4.61
N MET A 102 13.47 1.00 3.57
CA MET A 102 13.93 0.86 2.18
C MET A 102 15.08 1.82 1.92
N LYS A 103 16.10 1.38 1.17
CA LYS A 103 17.27 2.20 0.83
C LYS A 103 16.98 3.05 -0.40
N GLN A 104 17.69 4.16 -0.54
CA GLN A 104 17.50 5.06 -1.70
C GLN A 104 17.88 4.40 -3.02
N GLU A 105 18.79 3.41 -2.97
CA GLU A 105 19.27 2.65 -4.12
C GLU A 105 18.35 1.47 -4.48
N ASP A 106 17.31 1.19 -3.68
CA ASP A 106 16.37 0.11 -4.00
C ASP A 106 15.53 0.50 -5.22
N ASN A 107 15.29 -0.49 -6.10
CA ASN A 107 14.63 -0.29 -7.40
C ASN A 107 13.31 0.48 -7.31
N ALA A 108 12.51 0.25 -6.27
CA ALA A 108 11.22 0.93 -6.10
C ALA A 108 11.39 2.44 -5.85
N ILE A 109 12.41 2.86 -5.09
CA ILE A 109 12.71 4.28 -4.87
C ILE A 109 13.22 4.93 -6.16
N ILE A 110 14.07 4.23 -6.90
CA ILE A 110 14.57 4.69 -8.21
C ILE A 110 13.42 4.86 -9.19
N GLU A 111 12.51 3.89 -9.27
CA GLU A 111 11.34 3.95 -10.15
C GLU A 111 10.45 5.15 -9.82
N ILE A 112 10.10 5.36 -8.55
CA ILE A 112 9.31 6.52 -8.11
C ILE A 112 10.03 7.83 -8.44
N SER A 113 11.35 7.88 -8.24
CA SER A 113 12.17 9.05 -8.56
C SER A 113 12.13 9.40 -10.06
N LEU A 114 12.18 8.39 -10.94
CA LEU A 114 12.07 8.59 -12.38
C LEU A 114 10.67 9.09 -12.80
N LYS A 115 9.61 8.58 -12.15
CA LYS A 115 8.23 9.06 -12.39
C LYS A 115 8.07 10.51 -11.93
N LEU A 116 8.59 10.87 -10.75
CA LEU A 116 8.59 12.27 -10.27
C LEU A 116 9.37 13.21 -11.20
N ALA A 117 10.54 12.79 -11.67
CA ALA A 117 11.31 13.57 -12.65
C ALA A 117 10.50 13.80 -13.94
N SER A 118 9.77 12.79 -14.41
CA SER A 118 8.90 12.89 -15.59
C SER A 118 7.74 13.87 -15.37
N ILE A 119 7.13 13.86 -14.18
CA ILE A 119 6.07 14.81 -13.79
C ILE A 119 6.63 16.24 -13.80
N TYR A 120 7.78 16.49 -13.17
CA TYR A 120 8.37 17.83 -13.11
C TYR A 120 8.74 18.36 -14.50
N ALA A 121 9.32 17.51 -15.35
CA ALA A 121 9.59 17.85 -16.74
C ALA A 121 8.30 18.23 -17.50
N ALA A 122 7.21 17.48 -17.32
CA ALA A 122 5.92 17.78 -17.94
C ALA A 122 5.27 19.07 -17.41
N GLN A 123 5.54 19.43 -16.14
CA GLN A 123 5.06 20.65 -15.51
C GLN A 123 5.96 21.87 -15.75
N ASN A 124 7.09 21.73 -16.44
CA ASN A 124 8.14 22.76 -16.58
C ASN A 124 8.66 23.28 -15.22
N LYS A 125 8.86 22.37 -14.26
CA LYS A 125 9.43 22.65 -12.94
C LYS A 125 10.84 22.09 -12.80
#